data_AF-A0A0C2D203-F1
#
_entry.id   AF-A0A0C2D203-F1
#
_cell.length_a   1.000
_cell.length_b   1.000
_cell.length_c   1.000
_cell.angle_alpha   90.00
_cell.angle_beta   90.00
_cell.angle_gamma   90.00
#
_symmetry.space_group_name_H-M   'P 1'
#
loop_
_entity.id
_entity.type
_entity.pdbx_description
1 polymer ?
#
loop_
_entity_poly.entity_id
_entity_poly.type
_entity_poly.pdbx_seq_one_letter_code
_entity_poly.pdbx_strand_id
1 'polypeptide(L)'
;MTDDCGAFYNGFRAVFPASNAQKILCKFHLGQSIGSKLKEYLSEEDAADGKAIFREVLDKALPTEFERAYSAFMTWLETKNEELLSVVSCPQ
;
A
#
# COMPACT_ATOMS: atom_id res chain seq x y z
N MET A 1 -14.40 -1.24 -10.15
CA MET A 1 -13.23 -1.37 -9.25
C MET A 1 -12.59 -2.70 -9.59
N THR A 2 -11.39 -2.70 -10.15
CA THR A 2 -10.68 -3.92 -10.54
C THR A 2 -9.29 -3.90 -9.92
N ASP A 3 -8.65 -5.06 -9.84
CA ASP A 3 -7.21 -5.09 -9.68
C ASP A 3 -6.51 -4.36 -10.82
N ASP A 4 -5.24 -4.02 -10.61
CA ASP A 4 -4.44 -3.42 -11.65
C ASP A 4 -4.20 -4.41 -12.80
N CYS A 5 -5.18 -4.49 -13.70
CA CYS A 5 -5.13 -5.23 -14.93
C CYS A 5 -5.35 -4.23 -16.07
N GLY A 6 -4.26 -3.75 -16.67
CA GLY A 6 -4.32 -2.82 -17.80
C GLY A 6 -5.20 -3.33 -18.94
N ALA A 7 -5.19 -4.64 -19.19
CA ALA A 7 -6.03 -5.28 -20.20
C ALA A 7 -7.54 -5.09 -19.93
N PHE A 8 -7.98 -5.17 -18.67
CA PHE A 8 -9.38 -4.96 -18.32
C PHE A 8 -9.84 -3.53 -18.61
N TYR A 9 -9.08 -2.54 -18.16
CA TYR A 9 -9.45 -1.13 -18.39
C TYR A 9 -9.41 -0.77 -19.88
N ASN A 10 -8.41 -1.26 -20.62
CA ASN A 10 -8.31 -1.05 -22.06
C ASN A 10 -9.51 -1.68 -22.80
N GLY A 11 -9.90 -2.91 -22.43
CA GLY A 11 -11.10 -3.55 -22.96
C GLY A 11 -12.38 -2.78 -22.61
N PHE A 12 -12.53 -2.33 -21.38
CA PHE A 12 -13.65 -1.49 -20.94
C PHE A 12 -13.76 -0.20 -21.78
N ARG A 13 -12.64 0.49 -22.01
CA ARG A 13 -12.61 1.71 -22.84
C ARG A 13 -12.92 1.46 -24.31
N ALA A 14 -12.51 0.31 -24.84
CA ALA A 14 -12.83 -0.08 -26.21
C ALA A 14 -14.33 -0.32 -26.40
N VAL A 15 -15.00 -0.94 -25.43
CA VAL A 15 -16.45 -1.22 -25.49
C VAL A 15 -17.30 -0.01 -25.10
N PHE A 16 -16.84 0.81 -24.14
CA PHE A 16 -17.58 1.95 -23.61
C PHE A 16 -16.77 3.27 -23.71
N PRO A 17 -16.50 3.77 -24.93
CA PRO A 17 -15.61 4.93 -25.14
C PRO A 17 -16.17 6.24 -24.57
N ALA A 18 -17.49 6.38 -24.48
CA ALA A 18 -18.14 7.57 -23.92
C ALA A 18 -18.32 7.51 -22.40
N SER A 19 -17.93 6.42 -21.73
CA SER A 19 -18.09 6.31 -20.27
C SER A 19 -17.18 7.29 -19.52
N ASN A 20 -17.67 7.87 -18.42
CA ASN A 20 -16.86 8.68 -17.51
C ASN A 20 -16.20 7.87 -16.39
N ALA A 21 -16.34 6.54 -16.41
CA ALA A 21 -15.74 5.68 -15.40
C ALA A 21 -14.20 5.72 -15.45
N GLN A 22 -13.59 5.87 -14.29
CA GLN A 22 -12.14 5.94 -14.12
C GLN A 22 -11.57 4.62 -13.61
N LYS A 23 -10.30 4.35 -13.96
CA LYS A 23 -9.53 3.26 -13.36
C LYS A 23 -9.14 3.66 -11.94
N ILE A 24 -9.78 3.04 -10.96
CA ILE A 24 -9.49 3.25 -9.53
C ILE A 24 -9.05 1.93 -8.93
N LEU A 25 -7.93 1.95 -8.21
CA LEU A 25 -7.40 0.78 -7.50
C LEU A 25 -8.31 0.41 -6.33
N CYS A 26 -8.50 -0.89 -6.13
CA CYS A 26 -9.31 -1.39 -5.03
C CYS A 26 -8.56 -1.22 -3.70
N LYS A 27 -9.17 -0.49 -2.76
CA LYS A 27 -8.67 -0.35 -1.39
C LYS A 27 -8.38 -1.70 -0.72
N PHE A 28 -9.28 -2.67 -0.88
CA PHE A 28 -9.11 -3.99 -0.29
C PHE A 28 -7.85 -4.69 -0.82
N HIS A 29 -7.67 -4.73 -2.14
CA HIS A 29 -6.52 -5.40 -2.75
C HIS A 29 -5.21 -4.67 -2.50
N LEU A 30 -5.20 -3.33 -2.44
CA LEU A 30 -4.04 -2.56 -1.99
C LEU A 30 -3.63 -2.96 -0.56
N GLY A 31 -4.59 -3.01 0.37
CA GLY A 31 -4.32 -3.42 1.75
C GLY A 31 -3.88 -4.88 1.90
N GLN A 32 -4.35 -5.78 1.02
CA GLN A 32 -3.86 -7.16 0.98
C GLN A 32 -2.43 -7.24 0.42
N SER A 33 -2.14 -6.58 -0.70
CA SER A 33 -0.82 -6.60 -1.34
C SER A 33 0.27 -6.04 -0.42
N ILE A 34 0.01 -4.90 0.22
CA ILE A 34 0.95 -4.33 1.20
C ILE A 34 1.09 -5.26 2.41
N GLY A 35 -0.03 -5.77 2.94
CA GLY A 35 0.02 -6.71 4.07
C GLY A 35 0.84 -7.97 3.77
N SER A 36 0.74 -8.53 2.56
CA SER A 36 1.56 -9.66 2.13
C SER A 36 3.04 -9.28 2.03
N LYS A 37 3.34 -8.11 1.47
CA LYS A 37 4.72 -7.63 1.37
C LYS A 37 5.36 -7.37 2.74
N LEU A 38 4.64 -6.77 3.68
CA LEU A 38 5.16 -6.56 5.04
C LEU A 38 5.54 -7.87 5.71
N LYS A 39 4.72 -8.92 5.54
CA LYS A 39 5.01 -10.27 6.07
C LYS A 39 6.23 -10.95 5.46
N GLU A 40 6.68 -10.52 4.28
CA GLU A 40 7.90 -11.06 3.65
C GLU A 40 9.18 -10.50 4.31
N TYR A 41 9.13 -9.31 4.90
CA TYR A 41 10.32 -8.58 5.37
C TYR A 41 10.34 -8.29 6.87
N LEU A 42 9.17 -8.30 7.52
CA LEU A 42 9.02 -7.91 8.93
C LEU A 42 8.53 -9.07 9.78
N SER A 43 8.65 -8.92 11.10
CA SER A 43 8.02 -9.81 12.07
C SER A 43 6.49 -9.82 11.90
N GLU A 44 5.82 -10.85 12.43
CA GLU A 44 4.36 -10.92 12.34
C GLU A 44 3.66 -9.74 13.04
N GLU A 45 4.22 -9.28 14.16
CA GLU A 45 3.74 -8.13 14.92
C GLU A 45 3.92 -6.83 14.12
N ASP A 46 5.13 -6.54 13.64
CA ASP A 46 5.39 -5.35 12.83
C ASP A 46 4.58 -5.34 11.52
N ALA A 47 4.38 -6.51 10.91
CA ALA A 47 3.56 -6.64 9.71
C ALA A 47 2.08 -6.37 9.99
N ALA A 48 1.57 -6.74 11.17
CA ALA A 48 0.22 -6.42 11.59
C ALA A 48 0.06 -4.91 11.83
N ASP A 49 1.02 -4.28 12.49
CA ASP A 49 1.04 -2.84 12.75
C ASP A 49 1.13 -2.04 11.45
N GLY A 50 2.09 -2.37 10.59
CA GLY A 50 2.24 -1.73 9.28
C GLY A 50 0.99 -1.87 8.42
N LYS A 51 0.30 -3.02 8.47
CA LYS A 51 -0.98 -3.22 7.78
C LYS A 51 -2.09 -2.35 8.36
N ALA A 52 -2.13 -2.15 9.68
CA ALA A 52 -3.09 -1.26 10.32
C ALA A 52 -2.84 0.20 9.93
N ILE A 53 -1.60 0.67 10.03
CA ILE A 53 -1.19 2.02 9.61
C ILE A 53 -1.54 2.26 8.14
N PHE A 54 -1.20 1.33 7.25
CA PHE A 54 -1.50 1.49 5.82
C PHE A 54 -3.01 1.52 5.53
N ARG A 55 -3.83 0.79 6.30
CA ARG A 55 -5.29 0.89 6.17
C ARG A 55 -5.80 2.28 6.50
N GLU A 56 -5.25 2.92 7.53
CA GLU A 56 -5.59 4.31 7.88
C GLU A 56 -5.24 5.29 6.76
N VAL A 57 -4.14 5.07 6.05
CA VAL A 57 -3.79 5.84 4.84
C VAL A 57 -4.91 5.73 3.81
N LEU A 58 -5.36 4.51 3.54
CA LEU A 58 -6.42 4.24 2.56
C LEU A 58 -7.81 4.73 3.02
N ASP A 59 -8.00 5.13 4.28
CA ASP A 59 -9.24 5.72 4.80
C ASP A 59 -9.28 7.25 4.63
N LYS A 60 -8.19 7.90 4.22
CA LYS A 60 -8.16 9.36 4.05
C LYS A 60 -8.84 9.76 2.74
N ALA A 61 -9.90 10.56 2.87
CA ALA A 61 -10.67 11.05 1.72
C ALA A 61 -10.05 12.32 1.11
N LEU A 62 -9.42 13.16 1.94
CA LEU A 62 -8.80 14.41 1.47
C LEU A 62 -7.35 14.15 1.02
N PRO A 63 -6.92 14.68 -0.14
CA PRO A 63 -5.57 14.48 -0.65
C PRO A 63 -4.47 14.89 0.35
N THR A 64 -4.64 16.02 1.04
CA THR A 64 -3.67 16.50 2.03
C THR A 64 -3.57 15.59 3.26
N GLU A 65 -4.68 15.00 3.68
CA GLU A 65 -4.69 14.04 4.79
C GLU A 65 -4.08 12.70 4.36
N PHE A 66 -4.35 12.27 3.13
CA PHE A 66 -3.75 11.09 2.52
C PHE A 66 -2.23 11.25 2.42
N GLU A 67 -1.75 12.35 1.87
CA GLU A 67 -0.32 12.64 1.73
C GLU A 67 0.39 12.62 3.09
N ARG A 68 -0.20 13.27 4.09
CA ARG A 68 0.34 13.26 5.46
C ARG A 68 0.39 11.85 6.05
N ALA A 69 -0.68 11.07 5.92
CA ALA A 69 -0.74 9.71 6.43
C ALA A 69 0.23 8.78 5.70
N TYR A 70 0.35 8.93 4.38
CA TYR A 70 1.28 8.17 3.55
C TYR A 70 2.73 8.48 3.92
N SER A 71 3.08 9.75 4.10
CA SER A 71 4.41 10.15 4.59
C SER A 71 4.73 9.54 5.96
N ALA A 72 3.77 9.51 6.89
CA ALA A 72 3.96 8.86 8.18
C ALA A 72 4.21 7.35 8.04
N PHE A 73 3.49 6.67 7.14
CA PHE A 73 3.74 5.26 6.83
C PHE A 73 5.13 5.03 6.23
N MET A 74 5.60 5.92 5.34
CA MET A 74 6.95 5.84 4.77
C MET A 74 8.04 6.04 5.85
N THR A 75 7.89 7.02 6.73
CA THR A 75 8.80 7.22 7.86
C THR A 75 8.84 6.00 8.78
N TRP A 76 7.69 5.37 9.04
CA TRP A 76 7.65 4.13 9.81
C TRP A 76 8.42 2.99 9.13
N LEU A 77 8.28 2.83 7.81
CA LEU A 77 9.06 1.84 7.04
C LEU A 77 10.57 2.11 7.11
N GLU A 78 10.99 3.37 7.05
CA GLU A 78 12.39 3.77 7.19
C GLU A 78 12.95 3.38 8.57
N THR A 79 12.19 3.62 9.65
CA THR A 79 12.57 3.18 11.00
C THR A 79 12.75 1.66 11.07
N LYS A 80 11.83 0.88 10.47
CA LYS A 80 11.95 -0.58 10.42
C LYS A 80 13.14 -1.07 9.61
N ASN A 81 13.46 -0.38 8.52
CA ASN A 81 14.64 -0.68 7.73
C ASN A 81 15.94 -0.42 8.53
N GLU A 82 16.02 0.68 9.28
CA GLU A 82 17.16 1.00 10.15
C GLU A 82 17.32 -0.05 11.28
N GLU A 83 16.22 -0.45 11.92
CA GLU A 83 16.20 -1.52 12.92
C GLU A 83 16.78 -2.83 12.35
N LEU A 84 16.32 -3.25 11.18
CA LEU A 84 16.80 -4.46 10.51
C LEU A 84 18.31 -4.38 10.19
N LEU A 85 18.77 -3.24 9.66
CA LEU A 85 20.19 -3.03 9.34
C LEU A 85 21.07 -3.05 10.61
N SER A 86 20.57 -2.49 11.71
CA SER A 86 21.30 -2.48 12.99
C SER A 86 21.56 -3.90 13.52
N VAL A 87 20.58 -4.81 13.39
CA VAL A 87 20.70 -6.22 13.82
C VAL A 87 21.73 -6.98 12.99
N VAL A 88 21.83 -6.69 11.69
CA VAL A 88 22.79 -7.34 10.78
C VAL A 88 24.23 -6.87 11.02
N SER A 89 24.42 -5.67 11.57
CA SER A 89 25.74 -5.04 11.74
C SER A 89 26.50 -5.42 13.02
N CYS A 90 25.90 -6.20 13.92
CA CYS A 90 26.53 -6.61 15.18
C CYS A 90 27.05 -8.06 15.08
N PRO A 91 28.37 -8.31 14.96
CA PRO A 91 28.90 -9.67 14.97
C PRO A 91 28.75 -10.28 16.38
N GLN A 92 28.13 -11.46 16.45
CA GLN A 92 28.18 -12.35 17.62
C GLN A 92 29.58 -12.95 17.79
#